data_AF-A0A1M3LF22-F1
#
_entry.id   AF-A0A1M3LF22-F1
#
_cell.length_a   1.000
_cell.length_b   1.000
_cell.length_c   1.000
_cell.angle_alpha   90.00
_cell.angle_beta   90.00
_cell.angle_gamma   90.00
#
_symmetry.space_group_name_H-M   'P 1'
#
loop_
_entity.id
_entity.type
_entity.pdbx_description
1 polymer ?
#
loop_
_entity_poly.entity_id
_entity_poly.type
_entity_poly.pdbx_seq_one_letter_code
_entity_poly.pdbx_strand_id
1 'polypeptide(L)'
;MCSHIFENRLLTTKNRNIMGELVPIIAILCAVGLPVVLGGMVLLKLLSSDKKVRMELAKQGIIPPPEVKTAPNKYRSLRNGFLCVGIAIGLALGVFIAPSFALSLDFQYLVISSSVLLFLGLAYVVFYLVVKDKKEFEDAE
;
A
#
# COMPACT_ATOMS: atom_id res chain seq x y z
N MET A 1 -3.11 -52.90 -21.40
CA MET A 1 -1.90 -52.19 -20.90
C MET A 1 -1.68 -50.84 -21.59
N CYS A 2 -1.90 -50.70 -22.91
CA CYS A 2 -1.72 -49.43 -23.64
C CYS A 2 -2.73 -48.31 -23.29
N SER A 3 -3.97 -48.64 -22.91
CA SER A 3 -5.02 -47.64 -22.63
C SER A 3 -4.75 -46.79 -21.37
N HIS A 4 -4.24 -47.40 -20.28
CA HIS A 4 -3.95 -46.70 -19.02
C HIS A 4 -2.76 -45.70 -19.13
N ILE A 5 -1.84 -45.92 -20.07
CA ILE A 5 -0.68 -45.04 -20.29
C ILE A 5 -1.12 -43.74 -21.00
N PHE A 6 -2.11 -43.81 -21.87
CA PHE A 6 -2.60 -42.66 -22.63
C PHE A 6 -3.39 -41.68 -21.74
N GLU A 7 -4.23 -42.21 -20.84
CA GLU A 7 -5.02 -41.40 -19.91
C GLU A 7 -4.14 -40.67 -18.87
N ASN A 8 -3.09 -41.33 -18.36
CA ASN A 8 -2.10 -40.72 -17.48
C ASN A 8 -1.29 -39.61 -18.18
N ARG A 9 -1.00 -39.75 -19.48
CA ARG A 9 -0.29 -38.71 -20.24
C ARG A 9 -1.18 -37.49 -20.53
N LEU A 10 -2.47 -37.70 -20.71
CA LEU A 10 -3.43 -36.61 -20.99
C LEU A 10 -3.78 -35.82 -19.73
N LEU A 11 -3.88 -36.49 -18.57
CA LEU A 11 -4.03 -35.83 -17.27
C LEU A 11 -2.78 -35.03 -16.87
N THR A 12 -1.58 -35.54 -17.12
CA THR A 12 -0.34 -34.79 -16.87
C THR A 12 -0.19 -33.58 -17.78
N THR A 13 -0.54 -33.69 -19.07
CA THR A 13 -0.49 -32.55 -20.01
C THR A 13 -1.56 -31.50 -19.68
N LYS A 14 -2.78 -31.93 -19.35
CA LYS A 14 -3.85 -31.03 -18.89
C LYS A 14 -3.43 -30.31 -17.62
N ASN A 15 -2.93 -31.02 -16.61
CA ASN A 15 -2.43 -30.46 -15.34
C ASN A 15 -1.27 -29.45 -15.55
N ARG A 16 -0.37 -29.69 -16.51
CA ARG A 16 0.74 -28.77 -16.82
C ARG A 16 0.27 -27.44 -17.43
N ASN A 17 -0.79 -27.46 -18.24
CA ASN A 17 -1.37 -26.22 -18.78
C ASN A 17 -2.09 -25.41 -17.70
N ILE A 18 -2.84 -26.06 -16.80
CA ILE A 18 -3.47 -25.37 -15.66
C ILE A 18 -2.41 -24.84 -14.69
N MET A 19 -1.36 -25.61 -14.38
CA MET A 19 -0.25 -25.12 -13.56
C MET A 19 0.47 -23.94 -14.23
N GLY A 20 0.64 -23.96 -15.55
CA GLY A 20 1.23 -22.83 -16.29
C GLY A 20 0.43 -21.54 -16.19
N GLU A 21 -0.89 -21.62 -16.07
CA GLU A 21 -1.79 -20.47 -15.94
C GLU A 21 -2.05 -20.05 -14.48
N LEU A 22 -2.02 -20.99 -13.53
CA LEU A 22 -2.13 -20.70 -12.09
C LEU A 22 -0.84 -20.10 -11.52
N VAL A 23 0.34 -20.50 -12.02
CA VAL A 23 1.64 -19.98 -11.56
C VAL A 23 1.74 -18.45 -11.62
N PRO A 24 1.42 -17.76 -12.73
CA PRO A 24 1.49 -16.30 -12.77
C PRO A 24 0.47 -15.63 -11.83
N ILE A 25 -0.72 -16.22 -11.67
CA ILE A 25 -1.76 -15.69 -10.77
C ILE A 25 -1.28 -15.76 -9.31
N ILE A 26 -0.73 -16.90 -8.89
CA ILE A 26 -0.18 -17.09 -7.54
C ILE A 26 1.07 -16.22 -7.32
N ALA A 27 1.90 -16.05 -8.34
CA ALA A 27 3.09 -15.20 -8.26
C ALA A 27 2.73 -13.72 -8.04
N ILE A 28 1.75 -13.19 -8.76
CA ILE A 28 1.27 -11.81 -8.58
C ILE A 28 0.61 -11.65 -7.21
N LEU A 29 -0.23 -12.62 -6.81
CA LEU A 29 -0.90 -12.59 -5.51
C LEU A 29 0.10 -12.62 -4.34
N CYS A 30 1.18 -13.38 -4.45
CA CYS A 30 2.24 -13.45 -3.45
C CYS A 30 3.11 -12.17 -3.45
N ALA A 31 3.51 -11.69 -4.64
CA ALA A 31 4.35 -10.51 -4.79
C ALA A 31 3.68 -9.24 -4.25
N VAL A 32 2.35 -9.11 -4.40
CA VAL A 32 1.58 -7.96 -3.88
C VAL A 32 1.01 -8.24 -2.49
N GLY A 33 0.58 -9.46 -2.20
CA GLY A 33 -0.04 -9.80 -0.92
C GLY A 33 0.93 -9.72 0.26
N LEU A 34 2.16 -10.18 0.09
CA LEU A 34 3.17 -10.18 1.16
C LEU A 34 3.55 -8.77 1.65
N PRO A 35 3.88 -7.79 0.77
CA PRO A 35 4.18 -6.44 1.22
C PRO A 35 2.98 -5.74 1.87
N VAL A 36 1.73 -6.05 1.45
CA VAL A 36 0.53 -5.48 2.06
C VAL A 36 0.33 -6.00 3.49
N VAL A 37 0.47 -7.31 3.71
CA VAL A 37 0.32 -7.91 5.05
C VAL A 37 1.44 -7.47 5.99
N LEU A 38 2.70 -7.52 5.52
CA LEU A 38 3.85 -7.09 6.32
C LEU A 38 3.78 -5.59 6.64
N GLY A 39 3.45 -4.76 5.64
CA GLY A 39 3.27 -3.32 5.84
C GLY A 39 2.16 -3.00 6.84
N GLY A 40 1.02 -3.69 6.74
CA GLY A 40 -0.08 -3.58 7.70
C GLY A 40 0.33 -3.97 9.12
N MET A 41 1.04 -5.08 9.30
CA MET A 41 1.52 -5.52 10.62
C MET A 41 2.48 -4.53 11.27
N VAL A 42 3.44 -4.00 10.50
CA VAL A 42 4.39 -2.98 10.99
C VAL A 42 3.65 -1.72 11.41
N LEU A 43 2.71 -1.26 10.58
CA LEU A 43 1.91 -0.06 10.88
C LEU A 43 1.08 -0.23 12.17
N LEU A 44 0.44 -1.39 12.35
CA LEU A 44 -0.35 -1.69 13.55
C LEU A 44 0.53 -1.82 14.81
N LYS A 45 1.72 -2.41 14.71
CA LYS A 45 2.67 -2.48 15.82
C LYS A 45 3.17 -1.10 16.24
N LEU A 46 3.51 -0.23 15.27
CA LEU A 46 3.92 1.15 15.53
C LEU A 46 2.82 1.97 16.22
N LEU A 47 1.55 1.69 15.93
CA LEU A 47 0.41 2.35 16.58
C LEU A 47 0.07 1.77 17.97
N SER A 48 0.55 0.56 18.28
CA SER A 48 0.19 -0.17 19.50
C SER A 48 1.27 -0.14 20.57
N SER A 49 2.53 0.18 20.22
CA SER A 49 3.65 0.29 21.17
C SER A 49 3.37 1.31 22.28
N ASP A 50 2.77 2.45 21.94
CA ASP A 50 2.54 3.55 22.89
C ASP A 50 1.49 3.20 23.95
N LYS A 51 0.54 2.30 23.61
CA LYS A 51 -0.52 1.87 24.51
C LYS A 51 -0.02 0.88 25.55
N LYS A 52 0.93 0.02 25.16
CA LYS A 52 1.49 -1.02 26.04
C LYS A 52 2.41 -0.43 27.09
N VAL A 53 3.23 0.55 26.71
CA VAL A 53 4.13 1.30 27.63
C VAL A 53 3.33 1.96 28.76
N ARG A 54 2.19 2.59 28.43
CA ARG A 54 1.33 3.25 29.44
C ARG A 54 0.67 2.27 30.40
N MET A 55 0.31 1.08 29.92
CA MET A 55 -0.32 0.05 30.73
C MET A 55 0.68 -0.62 31.69
N GLU A 56 1.94 -0.73 31.29
CA GLU A 56 3.02 -1.26 32.14
C GLU A 56 3.44 -0.26 33.24
N LEU A 57 3.48 1.04 32.94
CA LEU A 57 3.73 2.09 33.94
C LEU A 57 2.59 2.20 34.97
N ALA A 58 1.33 2.07 34.53
CA ALA A 58 0.18 2.03 35.44
C ALA A 58 0.21 0.80 36.37
N LYS A 59 0.69 -0.35 35.88
CA LYS A 59 0.87 -1.57 36.70
C LYS A 59 1.95 -1.42 37.77
N GLN A 60 2.90 -0.51 37.59
CA GLN A 60 3.96 -0.22 38.55
C GLN A 60 3.54 0.79 39.64
N GLY A 61 2.28 1.25 39.64
CA GLY A 61 1.78 2.22 40.61
C GLY A 61 2.31 3.64 40.39
N ILE A 62 3.06 3.86 39.30
CA ILE A 62 3.49 5.18 38.88
C ILE A 62 2.28 5.83 38.21
N ILE A 63 1.74 6.89 38.83
CA ILE A 63 0.71 7.71 38.18
C ILE A 63 1.31 8.17 36.85
N PRO A 64 0.73 7.79 35.70
CA PRO A 64 1.23 8.22 34.41
C PRO A 64 1.35 9.75 34.46
N PRO A 65 2.51 10.33 34.11
CA PRO A 65 2.67 11.78 34.13
C PRO A 65 1.47 12.42 33.41
N PRO A 66 0.88 13.49 33.98
CA PRO A 66 -0.30 14.11 33.39
C PRO A 66 0.02 14.41 31.94
N GLU A 67 -0.93 14.04 31.09
CA GLU A 67 -0.88 14.23 29.66
C GLU A 67 -0.45 15.68 29.39
N VAL A 68 0.84 15.91 29.10
CA VAL A 68 1.16 16.92 28.10
C VAL A 68 0.34 16.43 26.93
N LYS A 69 -0.79 17.10 26.66
CA LYS A 69 -1.66 16.80 25.54
C LYS A 69 -0.75 16.93 24.33
N THR A 70 -0.07 15.85 23.95
CA THR A 70 0.78 15.80 22.79
C THR A 70 -0.16 16.20 21.69
N ALA A 71 0.06 17.41 21.16
CA ALA A 71 -0.93 18.14 20.39
C ALA A 71 -1.62 17.18 19.43
N PRO A 72 -2.96 17.14 19.39
CA PRO A 72 -3.74 16.14 18.67
C PRO A 72 -3.10 15.91 17.31
N ASN A 73 -2.58 14.70 17.07
CA ASN A 73 -1.70 14.33 15.95
C ASN A 73 -1.98 15.15 14.69
N LYS A 74 -1.33 16.33 14.60
CA LYS A 74 -1.72 17.42 13.67
C LYS A 74 -1.58 16.96 12.22
N TYR A 75 -0.75 15.95 12.01
CA TYR A 75 -0.37 15.42 10.72
C TYR A 75 -1.25 14.25 10.26
N ARG A 76 -2.15 13.71 11.08
CA ARG A 76 -3.02 12.58 10.66
C ARG A 76 -4.05 13.01 9.61
N SER A 77 -4.73 14.13 9.85
CA SER A 77 -5.65 14.73 8.88
C SER A 77 -4.92 15.23 7.63
N LEU A 78 -3.69 15.74 7.80
CA LEU A 78 -2.87 16.25 6.71
C LEU A 78 -2.40 15.13 5.76
N ARG A 79 -2.04 13.95 6.29
CA ARG A 79 -1.73 12.76 5.46
C ARG A 79 -2.91 12.33 4.61
N ASN A 80 -4.09 12.26 5.21
CA ASN A 80 -5.29 11.84 4.50
C ASN A 80 -5.69 12.85 3.41
N GLY A 81 -5.50 14.15 3.67
CA GLY A 81 -5.71 15.20 2.68
C GLY A 81 -4.78 15.06 1.47
N PHE A 82 -3.47 14.91 1.70
CA PHE A 82 -2.49 14.75 0.62
C PHE A 82 -2.75 13.49 -0.22
N LEU A 83 -3.13 12.38 0.43
CA LEU A 83 -3.48 11.14 -0.24
C LEU A 83 -4.68 11.33 -1.19
N CYS A 84 -5.75 11.98 -0.71
CA CYS A 84 -6.95 12.23 -1.51
C CYS A 84 -6.65 13.13 -2.72
N VAL A 85 -5.84 14.18 -2.52
CA VAL A 85 -5.43 15.10 -3.60
C VAL A 85 -4.58 14.37 -4.65
N GLY A 86 -3.64 13.52 -4.24
CA GLY A 86 -2.83 12.72 -5.16
C GLY A 86 -3.66 11.79 -6.04
N ILE A 87 -4.64 11.09 -5.45
CA ILE A 87 -5.55 10.20 -6.19
C ILE A 87 -6.40 11.00 -7.18
N ALA A 88 -6.98 12.13 -6.74
CA ALA A 88 -7.83 12.97 -7.59
C ALA A 88 -7.07 13.49 -8.81
N ILE A 89 -5.86 14.01 -8.62
CA ILE A 89 -5.02 14.53 -9.70
C ILE A 89 -4.58 13.40 -10.64
N GLY A 90 -4.10 12.27 -10.09
CA GLY A 90 -3.66 11.14 -10.90
C GLY A 90 -4.77 10.53 -11.75
N LEU A 91 -5.99 10.48 -11.22
CA LEU A 91 -7.16 9.95 -11.93
C LEU A 91 -7.64 10.93 -13.00
N ALA A 92 -7.69 12.24 -12.70
CA ALA A 92 -8.04 13.26 -13.69
C ALA A 92 -7.06 13.28 -14.87
N LEU A 93 -5.75 13.25 -14.60
CA LEU A 93 -4.72 13.22 -15.65
C LEU A 93 -4.70 11.89 -16.41
N GLY A 94 -4.89 10.76 -15.72
CA GLY A 94 -4.98 9.45 -16.36
C GLY A 94 -6.13 9.38 -17.36
N VAL A 95 -7.32 9.88 -16.99
CA VAL A 95 -8.49 9.93 -17.88
C VAL A 95 -8.31 10.90 -19.03
N PHE A 96 -7.55 11.99 -18.87
CA PHE A 96 -7.30 12.96 -19.93
C PHE A 96 -6.27 12.45 -20.96
N ILE A 97 -5.21 11.77 -20.50
CA ILE A 97 -4.12 11.27 -21.35
C ILE A 97 -4.53 10.00 -22.10
N ALA A 98 -5.28 9.11 -21.45
CA ALA A 98 -5.73 7.84 -21.99
C ALA A 98 -6.36 7.90 -23.41
N PRO A 99 -7.35 8.76 -23.69
CA PRO A 99 -7.96 8.85 -25.02
C PRO A 99 -7.06 9.54 -26.06
N SER A 100 -6.10 10.37 -25.62
CA SER A 100 -5.23 11.14 -26.51
C SER A 100 -4.22 10.27 -27.26
N PHE A 101 -3.94 9.05 -26.78
CA PHE A 101 -2.94 8.15 -27.35
C PHE A 101 -3.49 7.12 -28.36
N ALA A 102 -4.80 7.14 -28.66
CA ALA A 102 -5.45 6.19 -29.59
C ALA A 102 -5.05 4.72 -29.35
N LEU A 103 -4.90 4.34 -28.08
CA LEU A 103 -4.35 3.07 -27.63
C LEU A 103 -5.44 2.00 -27.50
N SER A 104 -5.08 0.71 -27.64
CA SER A 104 -5.98 -0.42 -27.38
C SER A 104 -6.57 -0.36 -25.95
N LEU A 105 -7.80 -0.85 -25.75
CA LEU A 105 -8.52 -0.80 -24.46
C LEU A 105 -7.67 -1.32 -23.28
N ASP A 106 -6.91 -2.40 -23.46
CA ASP A 106 -6.06 -2.97 -22.40
C ASP A 106 -4.99 -2.00 -21.90
N PHE A 107 -4.36 -1.27 -22.81
CA PHE A 107 -3.34 -0.31 -22.44
C PHE A 107 -3.95 0.98 -21.87
N GLN A 108 -5.19 1.31 -22.23
CA GLN A 108 -5.91 2.44 -21.66
C GLN A 108 -6.08 2.30 -20.15
N TYR A 109 -6.49 1.12 -19.68
CA TYR A 109 -6.60 0.82 -18.25
C TYR A 109 -5.24 0.81 -17.55
N LEU A 110 -4.20 0.31 -18.22
CA LEU A 110 -2.84 0.29 -17.68
C LEU A 110 -2.31 1.72 -17.48
N VAL A 111 -2.52 2.61 -18.44
CA VAL A 111 -2.11 4.03 -18.35
C VAL A 111 -2.84 4.75 -17.21
N ILE A 112 -4.15 4.53 -17.04
CA ILE A 112 -4.92 5.15 -15.94
C ILE A 112 -4.41 4.65 -14.59
N SER A 113 -4.23 3.33 -14.44
CA SER A 113 -3.73 2.70 -13.21
C SER A 113 -2.33 3.19 -12.84
N SER A 114 -1.40 3.21 -13.80
CA SER A 114 -0.03 3.69 -13.58
C SER A 114 0.02 5.18 -13.23
N SER A 115 -0.84 6.00 -13.84
CA SER A 115 -0.92 7.43 -13.54
C SER A 115 -1.36 7.68 -12.10
N VAL A 116 -2.40 6.98 -11.63
CA VAL A 116 -2.90 7.11 -10.25
C VAL A 116 -1.81 6.70 -9.25
N LEU A 117 -1.11 5.58 -9.49
CA LEU A 117 -0.03 5.10 -8.62
C LEU A 117 1.15 6.08 -8.55
N LEU A 118 1.53 6.69 -9.68
CA LEU A 118 2.60 7.69 -9.74
C LEU A 118 2.24 8.90 -8.87
N PHE A 119 1.07 9.50 -9.12
CA PHE A 119 0.63 10.70 -8.37
C PHE A 119 0.38 10.41 -6.89
N LEU A 120 -0.03 9.19 -6.54
CA LEU A 120 -0.12 8.75 -5.15
C LEU A 120 1.24 8.75 -4.45
N GLY A 121 2.27 8.21 -5.11
CA GLY A 121 3.64 8.22 -4.60
C GLY A 121 4.17 9.66 -4.48
N LEU A 122 3.92 10.49 -5.48
CA LEU A 122 4.37 11.88 -5.52
C LEU A 122 3.73 12.72 -4.40
N ALA A 123 2.43 12.52 -4.15
CA ALA A 123 1.73 13.13 -3.02
C ALA A 123 2.36 12.76 -1.67
N TYR A 124 2.82 11.52 -1.51
CA TYR A 124 3.50 11.09 -0.28
C TYR A 124 4.88 11.75 -0.10
N VAL A 125 5.62 11.93 -1.19
CA VAL A 125 6.91 12.66 -1.18
C VAL A 125 6.71 14.12 -0.80
N VAL A 126 5.71 14.79 -1.40
CA VAL A 126 5.41 16.20 -1.07
C VAL A 126 4.94 16.33 0.37
N PHE A 127 4.09 15.42 0.86
CA PHE A 127 3.71 15.38 2.27
C PHE A 127 4.93 15.26 3.19
N TYR A 128 5.90 14.40 2.85
CA TYR A 128 7.12 14.23 3.62
C TYR A 128 7.97 15.50 3.65
N LEU A 129 8.14 16.19 2.50
CA LEU A 129 8.87 17.46 2.42
C LEU A 129 8.20 18.54 3.28
N VAL A 130 6.87 18.71 3.18
CA VAL A 130 6.12 19.70 3.97
C VAL A 130 6.23 19.43 5.47
N VAL A 131 6.26 18.17 5.89
CA VAL A 131 6.42 17.83 7.31
C VAL A 131 7.88 17.96 7.77
N LYS A 132 8.87 17.66 6.92
CA LYS A 132 10.29 17.86 7.22
C LYS A 132 10.56 19.35 7.47
N ASP A 133 10.06 20.21 6.58
CA ASP A 133 10.19 21.66 6.69
C ASP A 133 9.66 22.15 8.04
N LYS A 134 8.44 21.73 8.42
CA LYS A 134 7.83 22.12 9.70
C LYS A 134 8.59 21.65 10.94
N LYS A 135 9.30 20.53 10.88
CA LYS A 135 10.15 20.08 11.99
C LYS A 135 11.40 20.95 12.11
N GLU A 136 12.02 21.27 10.99
CA GLU A 136 13.19 22.16 10.97
C GLU A 136 12.87 23.58 11.48
N PHE A 137 11.63 24.07 11.29
CA PHE A 137 11.19 25.35 11.87
C PHE A 137 10.86 25.28 13.37
N GLU A 138 10.47 24.12 13.90
CA GLU A 138 10.11 23.95 15.32
C GLU A 138 11.36 23.76 16.21
N ASP A 139 12.48 23.31 15.62
CA ASP A 139 13.77 23.14 16.30
C ASP A 139 14.68 24.40 16.23
N ALA A 140 14.23 25.47 15.56
CA ALA A 140 14.96 26.73 15.36
C ALA A 140 14.45 27.91 16.21
N GLU A 141 13.41 27.68 17.02
CA GLU A 141 12.92 28.56 18.11
C GLU A 141 13.35 28.02 19.47
#